data_AF-A0A7I8XQD6-F1
#
_entry.id   AF-A0A7I8XQD6-F1
#
_cell.length_a   1.000
_cell.length_b   1.000
_cell.length_c   1.000
_cell.angle_alpha   90.00
_cell.angle_beta   90.00
_cell.angle_gamma   90.00
#
_symmetry.space_group_name_H-M   'P 1'
#
loop_
_entity.id
_entity.type
_entity.pdbx_description
1 polymer ?
#
loop_
_entity_poly.entity_id
_entity_poly.type
_entity_poly.pdbx_seq_one_letter_code
_entity_poly.pdbx_strand_id
1 'polypeptide(L)'
;MNGLWLLLFVAGVVAQEPFQCGTDSLSASLAYTAIQMSCPAKLGIVNHCCVVHDACYDQYPGPTREQCDEGFCACLRATQCGGEVPAFCTIVKSLGGEAFRTARIAGCKKRARDAKEKALCDQQMLQGSNEKVEQTNSLQLFIEAKGMAYNCLNPLSQIACSLIFDAFLKGDEKVSVGQICSCLSRGLRSESCRKGYNHICPGF
;
A
#
# COMPACT_ATOMS: atom_id res chain seq x y z
N MET A 1 -20.71 -60.54 6.36
CA MET A 1 -19.73 -59.64 6.99
C MET A 1 -19.64 -58.39 6.13
N ASN A 2 -19.86 -57.24 6.76
CA ASN A 2 -20.29 -55.98 6.13
C ASN A 2 -19.09 -55.21 5.59
N GLY A 3 -19.02 -55.00 4.27
CA GLY A 3 -18.02 -54.17 3.61
C GLY A 3 -18.41 -52.70 3.70
N LEU A 4 -17.84 -52.00 4.67
CA LEU A 4 -17.97 -50.57 4.92
C LEU A 4 -17.40 -49.78 3.73
N TRP A 5 -18.27 -49.19 2.91
CA TRP A 5 -17.89 -48.22 1.88
C TRP A 5 -17.40 -46.93 2.56
N LEU A 6 -16.09 -46.77 2.71
CA LEU A 6 -15.49 -45.48 3.07
C LEU A 6 -15.51 -44.57 1.84
N LEU A 7 -16.51 -43.69 1.80
CA LEU A 7 -16.50 -42.49 0.97
C LEU A 7 -15.34 -41.59 1.43
N LEU A 8 -14.23 -41.62 0.70
CA LEU A 8 -13.19 -40.60 0.80
C LEU A 8 -13.76 -39.27 0.28
N PHE A 9 -14.35 -38.48 1.17
CA PHE A 9 -14.47 -37.05 0.97
C PHE A 9 -13.05 -36.47 0.99
N VAL A 10 -12.44 -36.34 -0.20
CA VAL A 10 -11.33 -35.42 -0.38
C VAL A 10 -11.93 -34.03 -0.26
N ALA A 11 -12.07 -33.53 0.98
CA ALA A 11 -12.24 -32.13 1.22
C ALA A 11 -10.98 -31.46 0.67
N GLY A 12 -11.06 -30.97 -0.57
CA GLY A 12 -10.02 -30.17 -1.17
C GLY A 12 -9.80 -28.98 -0.25
N VAL A 13 -8.69 -29.02 0.49
CA VAL A 13 -8.22 -27.88 1.25
C VAL A 13 -7.79 -26.86 0.19
N VAL A 14 -8.70 -25.97 -0.19
CA VAL A 14 -8.35 -24.81 -1.01
C VAL A 14 -7.44 -23.98 -0.12
N ALA A 15 -6.13 -24.11 -0.33
CA ALA A 15 -5.16 -23.23 0.28
C ALA A 15 -5.56 -21.80 -0.10
N GLN A 16 -6.02 -21.04 0.89
CA GLN A 16 -6.27 -19.62 0.70
C GLN A 16 -4.90 -18.97 0.51
N GLU A 17 -4.65 -18.46 -0.70
CA GLU A 17 -3.43 -17.69 -1.00
C GLU A 17 -3.25 -16.63 0.09
N PRO A 18 -2.04 -16.48 0.67
CA PRO A 18 -1.79 -15.44 1.66
C PRO A 18 -2.16 -14.08 1.06
N PHE A 19 -2.60 -13.16 1.91
CA PHE A 19 -2.92 -11.81 1.45
C PHE A 19 -1.62 -11.05 1.12
N GLN A 20 -1.50 -10.58 -0.12
CA GLN A 20 -0.28 -10.02 -0.71
C GLN A 20 -0.35 -8.52 -0.99
N CYS A 21 -1.52 -7.88 -0.94
CA CYS A 21 -1.56 -6.43 -1.12
C CYS A 21 -0.78 -5.75 0.00
N GLY A 22 0.18 -4.89 -0.33
CA GLY A 22 0.99 -4.17 0.67
C GLY A 22 2.47 -4.55 0.58
N THR A 23 3.34 -3.68 1.07
CA THR A 23 4.80 -3.89 1.06
C THR A 23 5.33 -4.48 2.35
N ASP A 24 4.53 -4.45 3.41
CA ASP A 24 4.84 -4.95 4.75
C ASP A 24 3.55 -5.46 5.44
N SER A 25 3.72 -6.08 6.61
CA SER A 25 2.62 -6.71 7.36
C SER A 25 1.50 -5.73 7.70
N LEU A 26 1.81 -4.46 7.92
CA LEU A 26 0.78 -3.50 8.25
C LEU A 26 0.03 -3.01 7.02
N SER A 27 0.74 -2.52 6.00
CA SER A 27 0.10 -2.07 4.76
C SER A 27 -0.78 -3.20 4.21
N ALA A 28 -0.38 -4.46 4.40
CA ALA A 28 -1.21 -5.63 4.16
C ALA A 28 -2.43 -5.75 5.08
N SER A 29 -2.28 -5.57 6.39
CA SER A 29 -3.40 -5.59 7.33
C SER A 29 -4.41 -4.48 7.08
N LEU A 30 -3.95 -3.27 6.75
CA LEU A 30 -4.77 -2.12 6.39
C LEU A 30 -5.52 -2.36 5.07
N ALA A 31 -4.81 -2.84 4.05
CA ALA A 31 -5.44 -3.17 2.77
C ALA A 31 -6.48 -4.28 2.93
N TYR A 32 -6.16 -5.34 3.70
CA TYR A 32 -7.09 -6.41 4.02
C TYR A 32 -8.35 -5.86 4.70
N THR A 33 -8.18 -5.04 5.74
CA THR A 33 -9.30 -4.47 6.51
C THR A 33 -10.17 -3.55 5.64
N ALA A 34 -9.55 -2.68 4.83
CA ALA A 34 -10.25 -1.76 3.92
C ALA A 34 -11.14 -2.52 2.92
N ILE A 35 -10.60 -3.60 2.31
CA ILE A 35 -11.36 -4.44 1.38
C ILE A 35 -12.41 -5.26 2.13
N GLN A 36 -12.09 -5.84 3.29
CA GLN A 36 -13.02 -6.66 4.05
C GLN A 36 -14.23 -5.86 4.52
N MET A 37 -14.05 -4.58 4.86
CA MET A 37 -15.13 -3.68 5.30
C MET A 37 -15.94 -3.14 4.12
N SER A 38 -15.29 -2.80 3.00
CA SER A 38 -15.97 -2.20 1.85
C SER A 38 -16.58 -3.25 0.91
N CYS A 39 -15.95 -4.42 0.82
CA CYS A 39 -16.07 -5.34 -0.32
C CYS A 39 -15.62 -6.78 -0.03
N PRO A 40 -16.12 -7.43 1.04
CA PRO A 40 -15.60 -8.73 1.48
C PRO A 40 -15.69 -9.80 0.39
N ALA A 41 -16.75 -9.78 -0.43
CA ALA A 41 -16.94 -10.73 -1.54
C ALA A 41 -15.90 -10.59 -2.67
N LYS A 42 -15.13 -9.49 -2.71
CA LYS A 42 -14.10 -9.22 -3.71
C LYS A 42 -12.68 -9.33 -3.16
N LEU A 43 -12.52 -9.68 -1.87
CA LEU A 43 -11.21 -9.79 -1.21
C LEU A 43 -10.22 -10.64 -2.02
N GLY A 44 -10.63 -11.82 -2.47
CA GLY A 44 -9.78 -12.70 -3.27
C GLY A 44 -9.38 -12.11 -4.63
N ILE A 45 -10.29 -11.38 -5.29
CA ILE A 45 -10.01 -10.77 -6.60
C ILE A 45 -9.08 -9.55 -6.44
N VAL A 46 -9.31 -8.72 -5.42
CA VAL A 46 -8.42 -7.59 -5.13
C VAL A 46 -7.02 -8.11 -4.75
N ASN A 47 -6.94 -9.17 -3.93
CA ASN A 47 -5.67 -9.81 -3.61
C ASN A 47 -4.95 -10.32 -4.86
N HIS A 48 -5.70 -10.95 -5.77
CA HIS A 48 -5.16 -11.39 -7.06
C HIS A 48 -4.60 -10.23 -7.89
N CYS A 49 -5.26 -9.06 -7.91
CA CYS A 49 -4.72 -7.88 -8.58
C CYS A 49 -3.36 -7.47 -8.00
N CYS A 50 -3.18 -7.56 -6.68
CA CYS A 50 -1.91 -7.25 -6.02
C CYS A 50 -0.82 -8.27 -6.38
N VAL A 51 -1.14 -9.58 -6.38
CA VAL A 51 -0.21 -10.63 -6.82
C VAL A 51 0.31 -10.37 -8.23
N VAL A 52 -0.58 -10.01 -9.16
CA VAL A 52 -0.20 -9.71 -10.55
C VAL A 52 0.64 -8.42 -10.64
N HIS A 53 0.33 -7.41 -9.83
CA HIS A 53 1.07 -6.15 -9.77
C HIS A 53 2.49 -6.35 -9.25
N ASP A 54 2.65 -7.06 -8.13
CA ASP A 54 3.95 -7.38 -7.55
C ASP A 54 4.81 -8.24 -8.51
N ALA A 55 4.18 -9.19 -9.20
CA ALA A 55 4.84 -9.96 -10.23
C ALA A 55 5.30 -9.10 -11.42
N CYS A 56 4.54 -8.07 -11.79
CA CYS A 56 4.95 -7.10 -12.81
C CYS A 56 6.15 -6.26 -12.35
N TYR A 57 6.16 -5.86 -11.08
CA TYR A 57 7.27 -5.12 -10.46
C TYR A 57 8.58 -5.93 -10.45
N ASP A 58 8.51 -7.23 -10.10
CA ASP A 58 9.66 -8.15 -10.01
C ASP A 58 10.21 -8.59 -11.39
N GLN A 59 9.52 -8.31 -12.50
CA GLN A 59 10.00 -8.69 -13.84
C GLN A 59 11.20 -7.85 -14.27
N TYR A 60 12.34 -8.51 -14.51
CA TYR A 60 13.54 -7.91 -15.09
C TYR A 60 14.09 -8.74 -16.26
N PRO A 61 14.35 -8.15 -17.44
CA PRO A 61 13.75 -6.91 -17.90
C PRO A 61 12.22 -7.05 -17.96
N GLY A 62 11.50 -5.96 -17.74
CA GLY A 62 10.04 -6.00 -17.64
C GLY A 62 9.38 -4.65 -17.93
N PRO A 63 8.05 -4.57 -17.81
CA PRO A 63 7.27 -3.37 -18.09
C PRO A 63 7.71 -2.15 -17.28
N THR A 64 7.32 -0.94 -17.68
CA THR A 64 7.53 0.26 -16.86
C THR A 64 6.63 0.24 -15.63
N ARG A 65 6.95 1.05 -14.61
CA ARG A 65 6.08 1.24 -13.44
C ARG A 65 4.67 1.63 -13.84
N GLU A 66 4.56 2.59 -14.76
CA GLU A 66 3.28 3.08 -15.28
C GLU A 66 2.45 1.96 -15.91
N GLN A 67 3.06 1.09 -16.71
CA GLN A 67 2.38 -0.07 -17.30
C GLN A 67 1.88 -1.06 -16.23
N CYS A 68 2.69 -1.32 -15.20
CA CYS A 68 2.28 -2.17 -14.08
C CYS A 68 1.13 -1.53 -13.28
N ASP A 69 1.25 -0.25 -12.94
CA ASP A 69 0.24 0.49 -12.18
C ASP A 69 -1.08 0.60 -12.95
N GLU A 70 -1.05 0.81 -14.27
CA GLU A 70 -2.24 0.82 -15.10
C GLU A 70 -2.92 -0.54 -15.20
N GLY A 71 -2.14 -1.62 -15.33
CA GLY A 71 -2.64 -2.99 -15.28
C GLY A 71 -3.34 -3.29 -13.95
N PHE A 72 -2.74 -2.86 -12.84
CA PHE A 72 -3.34 -2.96 -11.51
C PHE A 72 -4.65 -2.17 -11.41
N CYS A 73 -4.66 -0.90 -11.85
CA CYS A 73 -5.85 -0.06 -11.85
C CYS A 73 -6.98 -0.64 -12.74
N ALA A 74 -6.64 -1.26 -13.87
CA ALA A 74 -7.61 -1.95 -14.72
C ALA A 74 -8.21 -3.18 -14.01
N CYS A 75 -7.35 -3.98 -13.35
CA CYS A 75 -7.79 -5.12 -12.54
C CYS A 75 -8.75 -4.69 -11.41
N LEU A 76 -8.40 -3.65 -10.66
CA LEU A 76 -9.26 -3.11 -9.61
C LEU A 76 -10.60 -2.61 -10.14
N ARG A 77 -10.64 -1.90 -11.27
CA ARG A 77 -11.89 -1.44 -11.88
C ARG A 77 -12.80 -2.60 -12.29
N ALA A 78 -12.24 -3.71 -12.75
CA ALA A 78 -13.02 -4.90 -13.11
C ALA A 78 -13.72 -5.54 -11.90
N THR A 79 -13.27 -5.29 -10.67
CA THR A 79 -13.97 -5.76 -9.46
C THR A 79 -15.32 -5.10 -9.24
N GLN A 80 -15.57 -3.94 -9.87
CA GLN A 80 -16.74 -3.06 -9.65
C GLN A 80 -16.98 -2.72 -8.18
N CYS A 81 -15.90 -2.69 -7.40
CA CYS A 81 -15.94 -2.43 -5.99
C CYS A 81 -15.89 -0.93 -5.68
N GLY A 82 -16.82 -0.45 -4.86
CA GLY A 82 -16.81 0.91 -4.32
C GLY A 82 -15.96 1.07 -3.06
N GLY A 83 -16.14 2.17 -2.33
CA GLY A 83 -15.44 2.41 -1.07
C GLY A 83 -13.97 2.78 -1.27
N GLU A 84 -13.07 2.12 -0.52
CA GLU A 84 -11.64 2.45 -0.50
C GLU A 84 -10.81 1.74 -1.59
N VAL A 85 -11.37 0.72 -2.25
CA VAL A 85 -10.66 -0.06 -3.29
C VAL A 85 -10.16 0.80 -4.47
N PRO A 86 -10.91 1.78 -5.00
CA PRO A 86 -10.40 2.69 -6.03
C PRO A 86 -9.19 3.52 -5.57
N ALA A 87 -9.04 3.79 -4.27
CA ALA A 87 -7.93 4.59 -3.75
C ALA A 87 -6.59 3.87 -3.88
N PHE A 88 -6.58 2.53 -3.95
CA PHE A 88 -5.34 1.75 -4.10
C PHE A 88 -4.62 2.08 -5.42
N CYS A 89 -5.37 2.32 -6.50
CA CYS A 89 -4.80 2.77 -7.77
C CYS A 89 -4.04 4.10 -7.62
N THR A 90 -4.62 5.06 -6.90
CA THR A 90 -3.97 6.34 -6.62
C THR A 90 -2.72 6.15 -5.76
N ILE A 91 -2.82 5.31 -4.72
CA ILE A 91 -1.71 5.03 -3.80
C ILE A 91 -0.51 4.45 -4.55
N VAL A 92 -0.68 3.43 -5.41
CA VAL A 92 0.45 2.85 -6.15
C VAL A 92 1.05 3.83 -7.16
N LYS A 93 0.22 4.64 -7.84
CA LYS A 93 0.71 5.65 -8.79
C LYS A 93 1.53 6.74 -8.11
N SER A 94 1.13 7.16 -6.92
CA SER A 94 1.81 8.22 -6.16
C SER A 94 2.98 7.72 -5.31
N LEU A 95 2.90 6.51 -4.74
CA LEU A 95 3.83 6.02 -3.71
C LEU A 95 4.53 4.71 -4.06
N GLY A 96 4.13 4.04 -5.14
CA GLY A 96 4.68 2.76 -5.56
C GLY A 96 6.10 2.82 -6.15
N GLY A 97 6.71 4.00 -6.24
CA GLY A 97 8.03 4.19 -6.86
C GLY A 97 9.16 3.44 -6.14
N GLU A 98 9.23 3.51 -4.82
CA GLU A 98 10.23 2.80 -4.00
C GLU A 98 10.05 1.29 -4.11
N ALA A 99 8.80 0.82 -3.99
CA ALA A 99 8.44 -0.58 -4.11
C ALA A 99 8.81 -1.14 -5.49
N PHE A 100 8.50 -0.39 -6.56
CA PHE A 100 8.87 -0.75 -7.94
C PHE A 100 10.39 -0.90 -8.09
N ARG A 101 11.17 0.09 -7.65
CA ARG A 101 12.64 0.05 -7.74
C ARG A 101 13.21 -1.15 -6.99
N THR A 102 12.74 -1.37 -5.77
CA THR A 102 13.21 -2.46 -4.91
C THR A 102 12.94 -3.83 -5.52
N ALA A 103 11.70 -4.06 -5.98
CA ALA A 103 11.31 -5.29 -6.65
C ALA A 103 12.08 -5.48 -7.97
N ARG A 104 12.26 -4.42 -8.76
CA ARG A 104 13.00 -4.46 -10.02
C ARG A 104 14.45 -4.91 -9.84
N ILE A 105 15.10 -4.45 -8.77
CA ILE A 105 16.47 -4.85 -8.42
C ILE A 105 16.51 -6.29 -7.92
N ALA A 106 15.54 -6.69 -7.10
CA ALA A 106 15.41 -8.08 -6.69
C ALA A 106 15.27 -9.01 -7.92
N GLY A 107 14.43 -8.64 -8.88
CA GLY A 107 14.28 -9.30 -10.17
C GLY A 107 15.59 -9.37 -10.97
N CYS A 108 16.32 -8.26 -11.06
CA CYS A 108 17.64 -8.21 -11.70
C CYS A 108 18.63 -9.17 -11.05
N LYS A 109 18.73 -9.13 -9.72
CA LYS A 109 19.63 -10.00 -8.94
C LYS A 109 19.27 -11.48 -9.06
N LYS A 110 17.98 -11.83 -9.18
CA LYS A 110 17.54 -13.21 -9.42
C LYS A 110 18.02 -13.75 -10.77
N ARG A 111 18.22 -12.89 -11.77
CA ARG A 111 18.67 -13.28 -13.12
C ARG A 111 20.17 -13.10 -13.37
N ALA A 112 20.86 -12.39 -12.49
CA ALA A 112 22.29 -12.16 -12.60
C ALA A 112 23.07 -13.50 -12.61
N ARG A 113 23.97 -13.68 -13.59
CA ARG A 113 24.74 -14.91 -13.76
C ARG A 113 26.00 -14.96 -12.90
N ASP A 114 26.51 -13.80 -12.50
CA ASP A 114 27.73 -13.68 -11.73
C ASP A 114 27.69 -12.47 -10.77
N ALA A 115 28.72 -12.36 -9.92
CA ALA A 115 28.84 -11.28 -8.94
C ALA A 115 28.97 -9.90 -9.59
N LYS A 116 29.51 -9.82 -10.82
CA LYS A 116 29.68 -8.56 -11.54
C LYS A 116 28.34 -8.05 -12.06
N GLU A 117 27.51 -8.92 -12.62
CA GLU A 117 26.15 -8.62 -13.05
C GLU A 117 25.26 -8.24 -11.86
N LYS A 118 25.42 -8.95 -10.72
CA LYS A 118 24.71 -8.61 -9.48
C LYS A 118 25.08 -7.21 -8.96
N ALA A 119 26.36 -6.84 -9.00
CA ALA A 119 26.82 -5.50 -8.59
C ALA A 119 26.32 -4.39 -9.54
N LEU A 120 26.12 -4.70 -10.82
CA LEU A 120 25.53 -3.75 -11.78
C LEU A 120 24.05 -3.46 -11.45
N CYS A 121 23.29 -4.47 -11.00
CA CYS A 121 21.92 -4.27 -10.52
C CYS A 121 21.87 -3.30 -9.33
N ASP A 122 22.85 -3.35 -8.44
CA ASP A 122 22.95 -2.44 -7.29
C ASP A 122 23.30 -1.00 -7.70
N GLN A 123 24.12 -0.82 -8.73
CA GLN A 123 24.49 0.52 -9.24
C GLN A 123 23.34 1.24 -9.94
N GLN A 124 22.35 0.53 -10.49
CA GLN A 124 21.15 1.15 -11.10
C GLN A 124 20.35 2.01 -10.11
N MET A 125 20.50 1.84 -8.79
CA MET A 125 19.90 2.69 -7.76
C MET A 125 20.46 4.12 -7.73
N LEU A 126 21.74 4.28 -8.05
CA LEU A 126 22.45 5.55 -7.85
C LEU A 126 22.29 6.52 -9.03
N GLN A 127 21.88 6.02 -10.20
CA GLN A 127 21.72 6.85 -11.39
C GLN A 127 20.33 7.51 -11.50
N GLY A 128 19.35 7.06 -10.70
CA GLY A 128 18.01 7.66 -10.61
C GLY A 128 17.86 8.74 -9.54
N SER A 129 18.92 9.08 -8.78
CA SER A 129 18.84 9.96 -7.60
C SER A 129 19.12 11.45 -7.89
N ASN A 130 19.13 11.87 -9.16
CA ASN A 130 19.23 13.29 -9.52
C ASN A 130 17.87 13.97 -9.70
N GLU A 131 16.79 13.25 -9.40
CA GLU A 131 15.51 13.83 -9.03
C GLU A 131 15.59 14.08 -7.52
N LYS A 132 15.41 15.33 -7.08
CA LYS A 132 15.39 15.69 -5.66
C LYS A 132 14.54 14.67 -4.91
N VAL A 133 15.15 13.90 -4.02
CA VAL A 133 14.43 13.16 -2.99
C VAL A 133 13.86 14.22 -2.05
N GLU A 134 12.73 14.79 -2.45
CA GLU A 134 11.78 15.36 -1.53
C GLU A 134 11.37 14.17 -0.66
N GLN A 135 11.86 14.15 0.57
CA GLN A 135 11.41 13.21 1.58
C GLN A 135 9.94 13.52 1.83
N THR A 136 9.09 12.96 0.98
CA THR A 136 7.66 13.22 1.00
C THR A 136 7.12 12.69 2.30
N ASN A 137 6.67 13.61 3.14
CA ASN A 137 6.07 13.31 4.41
C ASN A 137 4.76 12.54 4.17
N SER A 138 4.70 11.26 4.60
CA SER A 138 3.55 10.37 4.39
C SER A 138 2.23 11.00 4.83
N LEU A 139 2.28 11.74 5.93
CA LEU A 139 1.13 12.46 6.46
C LEU A 139 0.74 13.63 5.55
N GLN A 140 1.71 14.43 5.09
CA GLN A 140 1.45 15.55 4.16
C GLN A 140 0.71 15.08 2.91
N LEU A 141 1.18 14.00 2.29
CA LEU A 141 0.53 13.43 1.12
C LEU A 141 -0.90 12.97 1.40
N PHE A 142 -1.08 12.27 2.53
CA PHE A 142 -2.39 11.74 2.93
C PHE A 142 -3.41 12.86 3.17
N ILE A 143 -3.05 13.90 3.92
CA ILE A 143 -3.98 14.98 4.26
C ILE A 143 -4.25 15.90 3.07
N GLU A 144 -3.26 16.15 2.20
CA GLU A 144 -3.44 16.97 0.99
C GLU A 144 -4.35 16.25 0.00
N ALA A 145 -4.20 14.93 -0.17
CA ALA A 145 -5.11 14.10 -0.96
C ALA A 145 -6.56 14.11 -0.42
N LYS A 146 -6.74 14.43 0.87
CA LYS A 146 -8.06 14.57 1.51
C LYS A 146 -8.54 16.02 1.58
N GLY A 147 -7.86 16.94 0.90
CA GLY A 147 -8.30 18.33 0.75
C GLY A 147 -7.93 19.24 1.93
N MET A 148 -6.99 18.84 2.79
CA MET A 148 -6.42 19.70 3.84
C MET A 148 -4.97 20.03 3.50
N ALA A 149 -4.65 21.32 3.36
CA ALA A 149 -3.28 21.76 3.13
C ALA A 149 -2.38 21.41 4.33
N TYR A 150 -1.14 20.97 4.12
CA TYR A 150 -0.27 20.54 5.23
C TYR A 150 0.10 21.66 6.20
N ASN A 151 0.16 22.89 5.71
CA ASN A 151 0.35 24.08 6.53
C ASN A 151 -0.83 24.39 7.48
N CYS A 152 -1.94 23.64 7.41
CA CYS A 152 -3.01 23.66 8.40
C CYS A 152 -2.56 23.11 9.75
N LEU A 153 -1.55 22.24 9.77
CA LEU A 153 -0.90 21.79 11.00
C LEU A 153 0.18 22.80 11.41
N ASN A 154 0.29 23.07 12.70
CA ASN A 154 1.44 23.80 13.23
C ASN A 154 2.73 22.96 13.06
N PRO A 155 3.93 23.58 13.02
CA PRO A 155 5.18 22.87 12.74
C PRO A 155 5.50 21.72 13.70
N LEU A 156 5.11 21.82 14.98
CA LEU A 156 5.31 20.75 15.95
C LEU A 156 4.40 19.56 15.65
N SER A 157 3.14 19.82 15.32
CA SER A 157 2.18 18.78 14.93
C SER A 157 2.49 18.17 13.57
N GLN A 158 3.05 18.92 12.63
CA GLN A 158 3.58 18.37 11.39
C GLN A 158 4.58 17.25 11.69
N ILE A 159 5.55 17.49 12.57
CA ILE A 159 6.55 16.47 12.95
C ILE A 159 5.90 15.34 13.76
N ALA A 160 5.20 15.68 14.84
CA ALA A 160 4.67 14.70 15.77
C ALA A 160 3.60 13.78 15.15
N CYS A 161 2.67 14.35 14.38
CA CYS A 161 1.63 13.56 13.73
C CYS A 161 2.22 12.73 12.59
N SER A 162 3.32 13.16 11.96
CA SER A 162 4.00 12.35 10.95
C SER A 162 4.64 11.11 11.57
N LEU A 163 5.27 11.24 12.74
CA LEU A 163 5.80 10.08 13.46
C LEU A 163 4.70 9.12 13.91
N ILE A 164 3.58 9.65 14.39
CA ILE A 164 2.41 8.84 14.76
C ILE A 164 1.82 8.16 13.53
N PHE A 165 1.69 8.89 12.42
CA PHE A 165 1.17 8.35 11.17
C PHE A 165 2.13 7.31 10.58
N ASP A 166 3.44 7.52 10.65
CA ASP A 166 4.44 6.55 10.22
C ASP A 166 4.45 5.32 11.15
N ALA A 167 4.26 5.47 12.46
CA ALA A 167 4.08 4.35 13.37
C ALA A 167 2.77 3.58 13.10
N PHE A 168 1.70 4.32 12.80
CA PHE A 168 0.44 3.76 12.30
C PHE A 168 0.56 3.14 10.91
N LEU A 169 1.56 3.52 10.09
CA LEU A 169 1.89 2.92 8.80
C LEU A 169 2.91 1.78 8.92
N LYS A 170 3.55 1.61 10.09
CA LYS A 170 4.45 0.49 10.44
C LYS A 170 3.82 -0.61 11.31
N GLY A 171 2.65 -0.37 11.87
CA GLY A 171 1.81 -1.41 12.47
C GLY A 171 1.98 -1.49 13.96
N ASP A 172 2.35 -0.36 14.56
CA ASP A 172 2.37 -0.25 16.01
C ASP A 172 0.94 -0.41 16.54
N GLU A 173 0.67 -1.56 17.17
CA GLU A 173 -0.62 -1.88 17.80
C GLU A 173 -1.04 -0.85 18.87
N LYS A 174 -0.10 -0.01 19.34
CA LYS A 174 -0.36 1.09 20.28
C LYS A 174 -0.88 2.36 19.58
N VAL A 175 -0.93 2.38 18.25
CA VAL A 175 -1.36 3.53 17.47
C VAL A 175 -2.65 3.22 16.72
N SER A 176 -3.68 3.98 17.02
CA SER A 176 -5.01 3.89 16.43
C SER A 176 -5.33 5.10 15.56
N VAL A 177 -6.34 4.95 14.70
CA VAL A 177 -6.93 6.07 13.94
C VAL A 177 -7.34 7.22 14.87
N GLY A 178 -7.84 6.91 16.07
CA GLY A 178 -8.19 7.91 17.08
C GLY A 178 -6.99 8.73 17.56
N GLN A 179 -5.80 8.14 17.69
CA GLN A 179 -4.58 8.89 18.04
C GLN A 179 -4.09 9.78 16.90
N ILE A 180 -4.25 9.35 15.66
CA ILE A 180 -3.96 10.19 14.49
C ILE A 180 -4.92 11.39 14.46
N CYS A 181 -6.23 11.15 14.55
CA CYS A 181 -7.23 12.21 14.56
C CYS A 181 -7.07 13.17 15.74
N SER A 182 -6.73 12.66 16.93
CA SER A 182 -6.40 13.49 18.09
C SER A 182 -5.15 14.34 17.88
N CYS A 183 -4.12 13.80 17.21
CA CYS A 183 -2.93 14.57 16.88
C CYS A 183 -3.25 15.69 15.89
N LEU A 184 -3.98 15.37 14.82
CA LEU A 184 -4.37 16.32 13.78
C LEU A 184 -5.23 17.45 14.35
N SER A 185 -6.23 17.12 15.18
CA SER A 185 -7.15 18.12 15.76
C SER A 185 -6.43 19.11 16.68
N ARG A 186 -5.46 18.65 17.47
CA ARG A 186 -4.61 19.52 18.31
C ARG A 186 -3.66 20.39 17.49
N GLY A 187 -3.35 19.97 16.27
CA GLY A 187 -2.41 20.64 15.39
C GLY A 187 -2.98 21.80 14.57
N LEU A 188 -4.31 21.92 14.49
CA LEU A 188 -4.98 22.86 13.59
C LEU A 188 -4.68 24.32 13.95
N ARG A 189 -4.28 25.11 12.94
CA ARG A 189 -3.95 26.54 13.09
C ARG A 189 -5.15 27.49 12.97
N SER A 190 -6.25 27.06 12.37
CA SER A 190 -7.41 27.92 12.12
C SER A 190 -8.70 27.13 11.95
N GLU A 191 -9.82 27.83 12.12
CA GLU A 191 -11.15 27.27 11.86
C GLU A 191 -11.37 26.90 10.39
N SER A 192 -10.71 27.61 9.46
CA SER A 192 -10.76 27.28 8.03
C SER A 192 -10.17 25.89 7.73
N CYS A 193 -9.19 25.44 8.52
CA CYS A 193 -8.61 24.10 8.41
C CYS A 193 -9.49 23.00 9.01
N ARG A 194 -10.46 23.35 9.87
CA ARG A 194 -11.39 22.40 10.51
C ARG A 194 -12.23 21.64 9.49
N LYS A 195 -12.61 22.29 8.39
CA LYS A 195 -13.37 21.64 7.32
C LYS A 195 -12.58 20.48 6.70
N GLY A 196 -11.32 20.70 6.35
CA GLY A 196 -10.43 19.66 5.85
C GLY A 196 -10.20 18.53 6.86
N TYR A 197 -9.99 18.89 8.14
CA TYR A 197 -9.91 17.90 9.22
C TYR A 197 -11.17 17.02 9.32
N ASN A 198 -12.36 17.60 9.26
CA ASN A 198 -13.62 16.83 9.36
C ASN A 198 -13.83 15.86 8.18
N HIS A 199 -13.22 16.12 7.03
CA HIS A 199 -13.20 15.17 5.91
C HIS A 199 -12.22 14.01 6.13
N ILE A 200 -11.13 14.25 6.86
CA ILE A 200 -10.12 13.24 7.20
C ILE A 200 -10.60 12.38 8.38
N CYS A 201 -11.20 13.01 9.38
CA CYS A 201 -11.58 12.43 10.67
C CYS A 201 -13.08 12.68 10.96
N PRO A 202 -14.00 12.06 10.19
CA PRO A 202 -15.42 12.25 10.41
C PRO A 202 -15.85 11.64 11.75
N GLY A 203 -16.46 12.46 12.62
CA GLY A 203 -16.97 12.00 13.91
C GLY A 203 -15.95 11.95 15.05
N PHE A 204 -14.75 12.50 14.86
CA PHE A 204 -13.71 12.67 15.89
C PHE A 204 -13.50 14.12 16.29
#